data_AF-A0A177KLM3-F1
#
_entry.id   AF-A0A177KLM3-F1
#
_cell.length_a   1.000
_cell.length_b   1.000
_cell.length_c   1.000
_cell.angle_alpha   90.00
_cell.angle_beta   90.00
_cell.angle_gamma   90.00
#
_symmetry.space_group_name_H-M   'P 1'
#
loop_
_entity.id
_entity.type
_entity.pdbx_description
1 polymer ?
#
loop_
_entity_poly.entity_id
_entity_poly.type
_entity_poly.pdbx_seq_one_letter_code
_entity_poly.pdbx_strand_id
1 'polypeptide(L)'
;MLFPVIFLGTFWKRANKEGAIIAVTIGTVVAMYCEIAEPWFVVEYGWRGGMYGLLVSFAIMITAGYLKPVEKHMDGLWNDIAIARRGQGQKTRTDKTG
;
A
#
# COMPACT_ATOMS: atom_id res chain seq x y z
N MET A 1 0.54 -3.11 10.86
CA MET A 1 1.43 -3.17 9.67
C MET A 1 0.73 -2.90 8.35
N LEU A 2 -0.53 -3.29 8.14
CA LEU A 2 -1.18 -3.20 6.82
C LEU A 2 -1.61 -1.79 6.39
N PHE A 3 -1.85 -0.87 7.34
CA PHE A 3 -2.34 0.47 7.04
C PHE A 3 -1.47 1.24 6.02
N PRO A 4 -0.14 1.38 6.20
CA PRO A 4 0.70 2.05 5.21
C PRO A 4 0.67 1.34 3.86
N VAL A 5 0.65 0.01 3.85
CA VAL A 5 0.68 -0.81 2.63
C VAL A 5 -0.60 -0.63 1.81
N ILE A 6 -1.76 -0.63 2.46
CA ILE A 6 -3.05 -0.46 1.80
C ILE A 6 -3.18 0.98 1.30
N PHE A 7 -2.81 1.97 2.12
CA PHE A 7 -2.89 3.38 1.75
C PHE A 7 -1.98 3.72 0.57
N LEU A 8 -0.74 3.24 0.58
CA LEU A 8 0.18 3.40 -0.56
C LEU A 8 -0.30 2.59 -1.77
N GLY A 9 -0.90 1.41 -1.56
CA GLY A 9 -1.49 0.58 -2.62
C GLY A 9 -2.65 1.24 -3.37
N THR A 10 -3.51 1.99 -2.68
CA THR A 10 -4.67 2.67 -3.29
C THR A 10 -4.33 4.04 -3.85
N PHE A 11 -3.50 4.83 -3.15
CA PHE A 11 -3.21 6.22 -3.56
C PHE A 11 -1.98 6.34 -4.47
N TRP A 12 -1.08 5.34 -4.51
CA TRP A 12 0.13 5.39 -5.32
C TRP A 12 0.15 4.31 -6.40
N LYS A 13 -0.01 4.73 -7.67
CA LYS A 13 0.10 3.86 -8.87
C LYS A 13 1.43 3.07 -8.97
N ARG A 14 2.44 3.43 -8.17
CA ARG A 14 3.78 2.81 -8.13
C ARG A 14 3.94 1.77 -7.02
N ALA A 15 2.89 1.49 -6.25
CA ALA A 15 2.96 0.51 -5.18
C ALA A 15 3.05 -0.93 -5.72
N ASN A 16 4.14 -1.62 -5.37
CA ASN A 16 4.45 -2.96 -5.86
C ASN A 16 4.01 -4.04 -4.86
N LYS A 17 3.41 -5.13 -5.36
CA LYS A 17 2.99 -6.29 -4.53
C LYS A 17 4.18 -6.95 -3.80
N GLU A 18 5.33 -7.05 -4.45
CA GLU A 18 6.55 -7.61 -3.84
C GLU A 18 7.06 -6.73 -2.68
N GLY A 19 7.08 -5.41 -2.87
CA GLY A 19 7.46 -4.46 -1.82
C GLY A 19 6.50 -4.49 -0.62
N ALA A 20 5.21 -4.75 -0.87
CA ALA A 20 4.22 -4.93 0.19
C ALA A 20 4.54 -6.13 1.08
N ILE A 21 4.85 -7.27 0.46
CA ILE A 21 5.15 -8.50 1.20
C ILE A 21 6.43 -8.31 2.02
N ILE A 22 7.49 -7.78 1.41
CA ILE A 22 8.77 -7.54 2.08
C ILE A 22 8.62 -6.54 3.24
N ALA A 23 7.89 -5.44 3.03
CA ALA A 23 7.65 -4.44 4.06
C ALA A 23 6.84 -4.99 5.24
N VAL A 24 5.85 -5.84 4.98
CA VAL A 24 5.05 -6.49 6.04
C VAL A 24 5.91 -7.48 6.81
N THR A 25 6.69 -8.33 6.13
CA THR A 25 7.56 -9.31 6.80
C THR A 25 8.60 -8.63 7.66
N ILE A 26 9.37 -7.68 7.11
CA ILE A 26 10.43 -6.99 7.84
C ILE A 26 9.86 -6.13 8.97
N GLY A 27 8.78 -5.38 8.74
CA GLY A 27 8.18 -4.56 9.80
C GLY A 27 7.59 -5.38 10.94
N THR A 28 7.07 -6.57 10.65
CA THR A 28 6.60 -7.51 11.69
C THR A 28 7.77 -8.02 12.53
N VAL A 29 8.88 -8.42 11.91
CA VAL A 29 10.10 -8.85 12.62
C VAL A 29 10.66 -7.71 13.48
N VAL A 30 10.71 -6.49 12.94
CA VAL A 30 11.21 -5.31 13.66
C VAL A 30 10.31 -4.93 14.84
N ALA A 31 8.99 -5.04 14.69
CA ALA A 31 8.08 -4.80 15.79
C ALA A 31 8.24 -5.85 16.90
N MET A 32 8.30 -7.13 16.54
CA MET A 32 8.57 -8.20 17.52
C MET A 32 9.90 -8.00 18.23
N TYR A 33 10.94 -7.60 17.49
CA TYR A 33 12.24 -7.32 18.08
C TYR A 33 12.19 -6.13 19.06
N CYS A 34 11.54 -5.02 18.68
CA CYS A 34 11.38 -3.87 19.57
C CYS A 34 10.54 -4.19 20.82
N GLU A 35 9.54 -5.06 20.70
CA GLU A 35 8.69 -5.47 21.81
C GLU A 35 9.41 -6.41 22.79
N ILE A 36 10.29 -7.29 22.31
CA ILE A 36 11.00 -8.28 23.13
C ILE A 36 12.30 -7.73 23.72
N ALA A 37 13.07 -6.99 22.93
CA ALA A 37 14.39 -6.51 23.34
C ALA A 37 14.34 -5.21 24.14
N GLU A 38 13.17 -4.56 24.24
CA GLU A 38 12.94 -3.26 24.89
C GLU A 38 14.16 -2.31 24.80
N PRO A 39 14.64 -2.00 23.58
CA PRO A 39 15.86 -1.26 23.44
C PRO A 39 15.71 0.15 24.03
N TRP A 40 16.81 0.72 24.53
CA TRP A 40 16.81 1.98 25.28
C TRP A 40 16.04 3.14 24.62
N PHE A 41 16.01 3.23 23.29
CA PHE A 41 15.25 4.24 22.56
C PHE A 41 13.72 4.02 22.61
N VAL A 42 13.23 2.78 22.67
CA VAL A 42 11.79 2.48 22.83
C VAL A 42 11.32 2.91 24.22
N VAL A 43 12.17 2.71 25.22
CA VAL A 43 11.91 3.10 26.62
C VAL A 43 11.94 4.63 26.77
N GLU A 44 12.89 5.31 26.13
CA GLU A 44 13.07 6.77 26.21
C GLU A 44 11.91 7.55 25.55
N TYR A 45 11.47 7.12 24.36
CA TYR A 45 10.39 7.80 23.63
C TYR A 45 8.99 7.32 24.01
N GLY A 46 8.87 6.21 24.76
CA GLY A 46 7.61 5.66 25.27
C GLY A 46 6.63 5.16 24.19
N TRP A 47 7.07 5.09 22.93
CA TRP A 47 6.24 4.57 21.83
C TRP A 47 6.26 3.05 21.84
N ARG A 48 5.10 2.41 21.64
CA ARG A 48 5.03 0.94 21.55
C ARG A 48 5.84 0.42 20.37
N GLY A 49 6.43 -0.77 20.51
CA GLY A 49 7.25 -1.43 19.47
C GLY A 49 6.56 -1.49 18.09
N GLY A 50 5.23 -1.64 18.10
CA GLY A 50 4.40 -1.59 16.89
C GLY A 50 4.49 -0.30 16.05
N MET A 51 4.73 0.88 16.65
CA MET A 51 4.90 2.13 15.89
C MET A 51 6.20 2.14 15.10
N TYR A 52 7.29 1.63 15.68
CA TYR A 52 8.58 1.54 15.01
C TYR A 52 8.55 0.55 13.84
N GLY A 53 7.91 -0.61 14.03
CA GLY A 53 7.70 -1.55 12.92
C GLY A 53 6.87 -0.96 11.79
N LEU A 54 5.88 -0.11 12.10
CA LEU A 54 5.08 0.59 11.10
C LEU A 54 5.90 1.62 10.32
N LEU A 55 6.73 2.42 10.99
CA LEU A 55 7.63 3.38 10.35
C LEU A 55 8.66 2.69 9.45
N VAL A 56 9.21 1.57 9.91
CA VAL A 56 10.16 0.78 9.11
C VAL A 56 9.48 0.14 7.89
N SER A 57 8.28 -0.44 8.04
CA SER A 57 7.49 -0.91 6.89
C SER A 57 7.23 0.22 5.89
N PHE A 58 6.90 1.42 6.36
CA PHE A 58 6.63 2.57 5.51
C PHE A 58 7.90 3.02 4.75
N ALA A 59 9.04 3.11 5.43
CA ALA A 59 10.32 3.44 4.83
C ALA A 59 10.72 2.41 3.75
N ILE A 60 10.65 1.11 4.06
CA ILE A 60 10.97 0.03 3.11
C ILE A 60 10.07 0.11 1.88
N MET A 61 8.77 0.38 2.06
CA MET A 61 7.84 0.49 0.95
C MET A 61 8.13 1.69 0.04
N ILE A 62 8.52 2.83 0.60
CA ILE A 62 8.99 3.98 -0.18
C ILE A 62 10.25 3.63 -0.95
N THR A 63 11.26 3.03 -0.30
CA THR A 63 12.53 2.67 -0.93
C THR A 63 12.33 1.64 -2.06
N ALA A 64 11.51 0.61 -1.83
CA ALA A 64 11.15 -0.38 -2.84
C ALA A 64 10.33 0.24 -3.99
N GLY A 65 9.50 1.24 -3.69
CA GLY A 65 8.78 2.03 -4.68
C GLY A 65 9.74 2.79 -5.61
N TYR A 66 10.78 3.42 -5.07
CA TYR A 66 11.78 4.16 -5.85
C TYR A 66 12.71 3.25 -6.68
N LEU A 67 13.01 2.05 -6.21
CA LEU A 67 13.89 1.08 -6.89
C LEU A 67 13.25 0.42 -8.10
N LYS A 68 11.94 0.15 -8.09
CA LYS A 68 11.26 -0.52 -9.21
C LYS A 68 10.69 0.52 -10.19
N PRO A 69 10.93 0.37 -11.51
CA PRO A 69 10.25 1.18 -12.51
C PRO A 69 8.75 0.86 -12.51
N VAL A 70 7.92 1.86 -12.80
CA VAL A 70 6.46 1.75 -12.82
C VAL A 70 6.03 0.68 -13.82
N GLU A 71 5.48 -0.44 -13.35
CA GLU A 71 4.87 -1.43 -14.23
C GLU A 71 3.57 -0.87 -14.83
N LYS A 72 3.48 -0.91 -16.17
CA LYS A 72 2.33 -0.50 -17.02
C LYS A 72 0.98 -1.17 -16.66
N HIS A 73 0.94 -2.12 -15.73
CA HIS A 73 -0.26 -2.92 -15.45
C HIS A 73 -1.40 -2.11 -14.80
N MET A 74 -1.10 -1.02 -14.11
CA MET A 74 -2.13 -0.12 -13.56
C MET A 74 -2.89 0.63 -14.67
N ASP A 75 -2.32 0.83 -15.85
CA ASP A 75 -3.03 1.53 -16.92
C ASP A 75 -4.19 0.69 -17.49
N GLY A 76 -4.11 -0.64 -17.41
CA GLY A 76 -5.22 -1.54 -17.79
C GLY A 76 -6.44 -1.38 -16.88
N LEU A 77 -6.27 -1.42 -15.56
CA LEU A 77 -7.37 -1.32 -14.58
C LEU A 77 -8.10 0.03 -14.63
N TRP A 78 -7.36 1.13 -14.78
CA TRP A 78 -7.98 2.45 -14.91
C TRP A 78 -8.68 2.63 -16.25
N ASN A 79 -8.16 2.02 -17.32
CA ASN A 79 -8.82 2.00 -18.62
C ASN A 79 -10.10 1.15 -18.57
N ASP A 80 -10.08 0.01 -17.89
CA ASP A 80 -11.27 -0.84 -17.69
C ASP A 80 -12.37 -0.12 -16.90
N ILE A 81 -12.01 0.62 -15.84
CA ILE A 81 -12.95 1.47 -15.10
C ILE A 81 -13.51 2.59 -16.00
N ALA A 82 -12.66 3.20 -16.83
CA ALA A 82 -13.09 4.24 -17.77
C ALA A 82 -14.02 3.70 -18.88
N ILE A 83 -13.75 2.49 -19.37
CA ILE A 83 -14.57 1.79 -20.37
C ILE A 83 -15.92 1.39 -19.75
N ALA A 84 -15.92 0.82 -18.55
CA ALA A 84 -17.14 0.46 -17.82
C ALA A 84 -18.02 1.69 -17.53
N ARG A 85 -17.40 2.82 -17.15
CA ARG A 85 -18.12 4.09 -16.94
C ARG A 85 -18.76 4.62 -18.22
N ARG A 86 -18.14 4.45 -19.39
CA ARG A 86 -18.73 4.82 -20.69
C ARG A 86 -19.87 3.89 -21.10
N GLY A 87 -19.74 2.58 -20.88
CA GLY A 87 -20.76 1.59 -21.25
C GLY A 87 -22.09 1.74 -20.48
N GLN A 88 -22.05 2.16 -19.22
CA GLN A 88 -23.27 2.37 -18.42
C GLN A 88 -24.10 3.59 -18.87
N GLY A 89 -23.47 4.63 -19.42
CA GLY A 89 -24.18 5.80 -19.96
C GLY A 89 -24.95 5.51 -21.25
N GLN A 90 -24.60 4.43 -21.96
CA GLN A 90 -25.28 4.03 -23.19
C GLN A 90 -26.51 3.15 -22.89
N LYS A 91 -26.43 2.25 -21.91
CA LYS A 91 -27.56 1.40 -21.49
C LYS A 91 -28.75 2.18 -20.92
N THR A 92 -28.50 3.28 -20.21
CA THR A 92 -29.57 4.14 -19.65
C THR A 92 -30.25 5.04 -20.68
N ARG A 93 -29.67 5.20 -21.88
CA ARG A 93 -30.22 6.06 -22.93
C ARG A 93 -31.16 5.31 -23.88
N THR A 94 -30.95 4.00 -24.06
CA THR A 94 -31.80 3.13 -24.88
C THR A 94 -33.08 2.64 -24.19
N ASP A 95 -33.11 2.65 -22.85
CA ASP A 95 -34.28 2.22 -22.06
C ASP A 95 -35.35 3.32 -21.93
N LYS A 96 -35.03 4.57 -22.29
CA LYS A 96 -35.95 5.72 -22.20
C LYS A 96 -36.72 6.01 -23.50
N THR A 97 -36.58 5.16 -24.50
CA THR A 97 -37.19 5.30 -25.84
C THR A 97 -38.05 4.10 -26.25
N GLY A 98 -38.37 3.19 -25.31
CA GLY A 98 -39.29 2.08 -25.49
C GLY A 98 -40.66 2.37 -24.90
#